data_AF-A0A2D5ABU4-F1
#
_entry.id   AF-A0A2D5ABU4-F1
#
_cell.length_a   1.000
_cell.length_b   1.000
_cell.length_c   1.000
_cell.angle_alpha   90.00
_cell.angle_beta   90.00
_cell.angle_gamma   90.00
#
_symmetry.space_group_name_H-M   'P 1'
#
loop_
_entity.id
_entity.type
_entity.pdbx_description
1 polymer ?
#
loop_
_entity_poly.entity_id
_entity_poly.type
_entity_poly.pdbx_seq_one_letter_code
_entity_poly.pdbx_strand_id
1 'polypeptide(L)'
;MNDSLDVRTHDGCCLGCGHPLRGITAKVCPECGRGFDPDVSQTMGKVGNFGFRRSLIGTCRSLHWAFLVFAVAIILYSGLGGHWILIAMIVFASLPLILLQFILLALPMQPISMRRRLLGYLVPLAVISVPFTDWPIRVNFKLHQASLQAVADRVASGEKIAGEISIGTFRFRRVGTTYNHEDHIGFQINGGFHGGMYFVATPPGFVPGPSSRQPTQNHGGVWNNTNWTVDLGDGWFLVDQD
;
A
#
# COMPACT_ATOMS: atom_id res chain seq x y z
N MET A 1 33.54 26.94 55.99
CA MET A 1 32.34 26.15 55.71
C MET A 1 32.02 26.30 54.23
N ASN A 2 32.61 25.44 53.40
CA ASN A 2 32.19 25.31 52.00
C ASN A 2 31.06 24.29 52.02
N ASP A 3 29.82 24.77 51.91
CA ASP A 3 28.71 23.94 51.44
C ASP A 3 29.08 23.49 50.04
N SER A 4 29.67 22.30 49.97
CA SER A 4 29.74 21.50 48.76
C SER A 4 28.30 21.28 48.33
N LEU A 5 27.81 22.18 47.47
CA LEU A 5 26.67 21.96 46.60
C LEU A 5 26.89 20.59 46.00
N ASP A 6 26.19 19.61 46.58
CA ASP A 6 26.01 18.28 46.05
C ASP A 6 25.26 18.50 44.75
N VAL A 7 26.02 18.88 43.70
CA VAL A 7 25.59 18.86 42.32
C VAL A 7 25.39 17.38 42.03
N ARG A 8 24.29 16.84 42.55
CA ARG A 8 23.69 15.62 42.07
C ARG A 8 23.33 15.95 40.65
N THR A 9 24.28 15.70 39.76
CA THR A 9 24.06 15.72 38.33
C THR A 9 22.98 14.69 38.08
N HIS A 10 21.74 15.17 38.04
CA HIS A 10 20.56 14.38 37.79
C HIS A 10 20.68 13.85 36.37
N ASP A 11 21.35 12.71 36.23
CA ASP A 11 21.46 11.94 35.01
C ASP A 11 20.09 11.25 34.75
N GLY A 12 19.07 12.09 34.58
CA GLY A 12 17.70 11.73 34.26
C GLY A 12 17.44 11.89 32.77
N CYS A 13 16.67 10.98 32.21
CA CYS A 13 16.18 11.08 30.84
C CYS A 13 14.66 11.16 30.81
N CYS A 14 14.09 11.73 29.75
CA CYS A 14 12.66 11.81 29.59
C CYS A 14 12.06 10.39 29.52
N LEU A 15 11.08 10.08 30.38
CA LEU A 15 10.31 8.83 30.28
C LEU A 15 9.57 8.68 28.95
N GLY A 16 9.33 9.80 28.26
CA GLY A 16 8.81 9.90 26.91
C GLY A 16 9.78 9.34 25.86
N CYS A 17 10.52 10.24 25.24
CA CYS A 17 11.44 9.94 24.14
C CYS A 17 12.82 9.44 24.56
N GLY A 18 13.12 9.40 25.87
CA GLY A 18 14.46 9.11 26.36
C GLY A 18 15.45 10.26 26.24
N HIS A 19 15.10 11.46 25.77
CA HIS A 19 16.02 12.61 25.69
C HIS A 19 16.69 12.94 27.05
N PRO A 20 18.02 13.20 27.10
CA PRO A 20 18.70 13.49 28.35
C PRO A 20 18.24 14.86 28.85
N LEU A 21 17.84 14.96 30.11
CA LEU A 21 17.28 16.20 30.68
C LEU A 21 18.34 17.04 31.40
N ARG A 22 19.62 16.70 31.23
CA ARG A 22 20.75 17.36 31.89
C ARG A 22 20.83 18.82 31.42
N GLY A 23 20.74 19.76 32.37
CA GLY A 23 20.82 21.19 32.09
C GLY A 23 19.54 21.83 31.53
N ILE A 24 18.43 21.09 31.44
CA ILE A 24 17.14 21.64 31.01
C ILE A 24 16.42 22.22 32.22
N THR A 25 16.16 23.53 32.20
CA THR A 25 15.40 24.24 33.25
C THR A 25 13.89 24.20 33.01
N ALA A 26 13.46 24.00 31.77
CA ALA A 26 12.05 23.86 31.42
C ALA A 26 11.49 22.53 31.92
N LYS A 27 10.34 22.56 32.61
CA LYS A 27 9.60 21.35 33.06
C LYS A 27 8.92 20.57 31.91
N VAL A 28 9.42 20.70 30.69
CA VAL A 28 8.88 20.08 29.46
C VAL A 28 10.04 19.58 28.60
N CYS A 29 9.94 18.34 28.12
CA CYS A 29 10.95 17.76 27.24
C CYS A 29 10.95 18.44 25.86
N PRO A 30 12.10 18.92 25.35
CA PRO A 30 12.17 19.64 24.07
C PRO A 30 11.85 18.77 22.85
N GLU A 31 12.05 17.45 22.95
CA GLU A 31 11.84 16.52 21.84
C GLU A 31 10.38 16.04 21.71
N CYS A 32 9.74 15.74 22.82
CA CYS A 32 8.41 15.11 22.82
C CYS A 32 7.31 15.93 23.49
N GLY A 33 7.63 17.08 24.06
CA GLY A 33 6.67 17.95 24.75
C GLY A 33 6.12 17.35 26.05
N ARG A 34 6.62 16.20 26.52
CA ARG A 34 6.17 15.59 27.77
C ARG A 34 6.65 16.41 28.96
N GLY A 35 5.71 16.79 29.83
CA GLY A 35 6.03 17.40 31.12
C GLY A 35 6.83 16.46 32.02
N PHE A 36 7.78 17.00 32.78
CA PHE A 36 8.52 16.27 33.82
C PHE A 36 8.82 17.22 34.98
N ASP A 37 9.03 16.65 36.17
CA ASP A 37 9.46 17.42 37.33
C ASP A 37 10.87 16.98 37.76
N PRO A 38 11.90 17.84 37.67
CA PRO A 38 13.26 17.50 38.05
C PRO A 38 13.37 17.08 39.53
N ASP A 39 12.47 17.55 40.39
CA ASP A 39 12.48 17.23 41.82
C ASP A 39 11.84 15.86 42.11
N VAL A 40 11.11 15.29 41.14
CA VAL A 40 10.40 14.01 41.27
C VAL A 40 11.06 12.97 40.37
N SER A 41 11.93 12.13 40.96
CA SER A 41 12.68 11.09 40.25
C SER A 41 11.81 10.09 39.48
N GLN A 42 10.57 9.86 39.93
CA GLN A 42 9.60 9.00 39.24
C GLN A 42 9.12 9.56 37.90
N THR A 43 9.33 10.85 37.62
CA THR A 43 8.99 11.47 36.33
C THR A 43 10.14 11.37 35.30
N MET A 44 11.30 10.85 35.72
CA MET A 44 12.51 10.69 34.92
C MET A 44 12.94 9.22 34.84
N GLY A 45 13.53 8.81 33.72
CA GLY A 45 14.15 7.50 33.54
C GLY A 45 15.63 7.51 33.92
N LYS A 46 16.17 6.34 34.31
CA LYS A 46 17.62 6.14 34.51
C LYS A 46 18.33 5.94 33.16
N VAL A 47 19.53 6.50 33.03
CA VAL A 47 20.34 6.52 31.77
C VAL A 47 20.83 5.13 31.32
N GLY A 48 20.76 4.10 32.16
CA GLY A 48 21.37 2.76 31.91
C GLY A 48 20.95 2.05 30.61
N ASN A 49 19.78 2.33 30.04
CA ASN A 49 19.31 1.74 28.76
C ASN A 49 19.07 2.77 27.64
N PHE A 50 19.68 3.95 27.76
CA PHE A 50 19.43 5.08 26.86
C PHE A 50 19.75 4.76 25.39
N GLY A 51 20.90 4.14 25.11
CA GLY A 51 21.33 3.84 23.74
C GLY A 51 20.37 2.88 23.03
N PHE A 52 20.01 1.78 23.69
CA PHE A 52 19.08 0.79 23.14
C PHE A 52 17.69 1.37 22.92
N ARG A 53 17.14 2.10 23.90
CA ARG A 53 15.81 2.71 23.78
C ARG A 53 15.75 3.76 22.68
N ARG A 54 16.77 4.63 22.58
CA ARG A 54 16.88 5.63 21.52
C ARG A 54 16.99 4.97 20.14
N SER A 55 17.78 3.90 20.04
CA SER A 55 17.89 3.09 18.82
C SER A 55 16.54 2.51 18.43
N LEU A 56 15.81 1.86 19.33
CA LEU A 56 14.48 1.29 19.06
C LEU A 56 13.45 2.33 18.62
N ILE A 57 13.42 3.51 19.26
CA ILE A 57 12.51 4.60 18.87
C ILE A 57 12.88 5.13 17.48
N GLY A 58 14.17 5.31 17.21
CA GLY A 58 14.69 5.70 15.90
C GLY A 58 14.29 4.69 14.82
N THR A 59 14.56 3.41 15.04
CA THR A 59 14.20 2.31 14.13
C THR A 59 12.71 2.25 13.87
N CYS A 60 11.86 2.35 14.92
CA CYS A 60 10.41 2.35 14.74
C CYS A 60 9.93 3.56 13.90
N ARG A 61 10.50 4.75 14.14
CA ARG A 61 10.19 5.95 13.34
C ARG A 61 10.63 5.79 11.88
N SER A 62 11.84 5.30 11.64
CA SER A 62 12.36 5.07 10.29
C SER A 62 11.55 4.02 9.54
N LEU A 63 11.23 2.90 10.19
CA LEU A 63 10.38 1.86 9.61
C LEU A 63 8.99 2.39 9.28
N HIS A 64 8.37 3.19 10.17
CA HIS A 64 7.06 3.77 9.90
C HIS A 64 7.05 4.62 8.62
N TRP A 65 8.02 5.52 8.46
CA TRP A 65 8.12 6.34 7.25
C TRP A 65 8.45 5.51 6.01
N ALA A 66 9.35 4.53 6.13
CA ALA A 66 9.67 3.61 5.04
C ALA A 66 8.43 2.84 4.58
N PHE A 67 7.61 2.33 5.52
CA PHE A 67 6.36 1.65 5.19
C PHE A 67 5.31 2.56 4.57
N LEU A 68 5.23 3.83 4.99
CA LEU A 68 4.33 4.79 4.38
C LEU A 68 4.70 5.05 2.92
N VAL A 69 5.99 5.30 2.65
CA VAL A 69 6.49 5.50 1.27
C VAL A 69 6.27 4.22 0.44
N PHE A 70 6.60 3.06 1.00
CA PHE A 70 6.39 1.77 0.38
C PHE A 70 4.92 1.52 0.04
N ALA A 71 4.00 1.83 0.96
CA ALA A 71 2.57 1.67 0.74
C ALA A 71 2.06 2.56 -0.40
N VAL A 72 2.48 3.83 -0.42
CA VAL A 72 2.14 4.75 -1.51
C VAL A 72 2.67 4.20 -2.85
N ALA A 73 3.92 3.73 -2.89
CA ALA A 73 4.51 3.17 -4.11
C ALA A 73 3.76 1.91 -4.61
N ILE A 74 3.40 0.97 -3.71
CA ILE A 74 2.66 -0.24 -4.07
C ILE A 74 1.24 0.10 -4.56
N ILE A 75 0.53 1.00 -3.87
CA ILE A 75 -0.82 1.41 -4.26
C ILE A 75 -0.79 2.11 -5.62
N LEU A 76 0.16 3.01 -5.86
CA LEU A 76 0.32 3.67 -7.16
C LEU A 76 0.68 2.66 -8.26
N TYR A 77 1.67 1.79 -8.02
CA TYR A 77 2.08 0.78 -8.99
C TYR A 77 0.92 -0.16 -9.35
N SER A 78 0.18 -0.65 -8.35
CA SER A 78 -1.02 -1.48 -8.54
C SER A 78 -2.11 -0.72 -9.30
N GLY A 79 -2.42 0.52 -8.89
CA GLY A 79 -3.43 1.35 -9.53
C GLY A 79 -3.15 1.64 -11.00
N LEU A 80 -1.88 1.77 -11.37
CA LEU A 80 -1.43 1.95 -12.76
C LEU A 80 -1.41 0.65 -13.59
N GLY A 81 -1.86 -0.48 -13.03
CA GLY A 81 -1.85 -1.77 -13.71
C GLY A 81 -0.50 -2.48 -13.69
N GLY A 82 0.26 -2.30 -12.61
CA GLY A 82 1.45 -3.09 -12.33
C GLY A 82 1.15 -4.60 -12.25
N HIS A 83 2.17 -5.43 -12.49
CA HIS A 83 1.99 -6.88 -12.55
C HIS A 83 1.67 -7.45 -11.15
N TRP A 84 0.56 -8.18 -11.03
CA TRP A 84 0.06 -8.68 -9.74
C TRP A 84 1.03 -9.66 -9.06
N ILE A 85 1.68 -10.57 -9.82
CA ILE A 85 2.72 -11.48 -9.30
C ILE A 85 3.86 -10.70 -8.64
N LEU A 86 4.36 -9.66 -9.30
CA LEU A 86 5.44 -8.84 -8.73
C LEU A 86 5.00 -8.16 -7.43
N ILE A 87 3.77 -7.65 -7.38
CA ILE A 87 3.18 -7.07 -6.16
C ILE A 87 3.12 -8.13 -5.06
N ALA A 88 2.59 -9.32 -5.34
CA ALA A 88 2.47 -10.41 -4.38
C ALA A 88 3.84 -10.83 -3.84
N MET A 89 4.86 -10.96 -4.70
CA MET A 89 6.23 -11.27 -4.30
C MET A 89 6.84 -10.19 -3.40
N ILE A 90 6.67 -8.91 -3.74
CA ILE A 90 7.18 -7.79 -2.94
C ILE A 90 6.49 -7.74 -1.57
N VAL A 91 5.16 -7.91 -1.53
CA VAL A 91 4.40 -7.96 -0.27
C VAL A 91 4.86 -9.13 0.59
N PHE A 92 4.99 -10.33 0.01
CA PHE A 92 5.46 -11.52 0.73
C PHE A 92 6.88 -11.33 1.28
N ALA A 93 7.81 -10.81 0.47
CA ALA A 93 9.17 -10.50 0.89
C ALA A 93 9.23 -9.45 2.01
N SER A 94 8.24 -8.56 2.10
CA SER A 94 8.15 -7.53 3.15
C SER A 94 7.56 -8.01 4.48
N LEU A 95 6.95 -9.21 4.53
CA LEU A 95 6.25 -9.72 5.73
C LEU A 95 7.13 -9.75 7.00
N PRO A 96 8.42 -10.14 6.97
CA PRO A 96 9.26 -10.11 8.16
C PRO A 96 9.43 -8.70 8.74
N LEU A 97 9.56 -7.67 7.88
CA LEU A 97 9.67 -6.28 8.30
C LEU A 97 8.34 -5.75 8.85
N ILE A 98 7.22 -6.18 8.27
CA ILE A 98 5.87 -5.84 8.77
C ILE A 98 5.67 -6.44 10.16
N LEU A 99 6.03 -7.70 10.35
CA LEU A 99 5.95 -8.37 11.65
C LEU A 99 6.83 -7.67 12.69
N LEU A 100 8.06 -7.32 12.33
CA LEU A 100 8.95 -6.55 13.19
C LEU A 100 8.30 -5.20 13.59
N GLN A 101 7.71 -4.49 12.65
CA GLN A 101 7.00 -3.24 12.92
C GLN A 101 5.82 -3.45 13.90
N PHE A 102 5.03 -4.52 13.72
CA PHE A 102 3.91 -4.83 14.61
C PHE A 102 4.37 -5.15 16.03
N ILE A 103 5.46 -5.92 16.17
CA ILE A 103 6.08 -6.22 17.47
C ILE A 103 6.54 -4.92 18.13
N LEU A 104 7.27 -4.05 17.41
CA LEU A 104 7.75 -2.77 17.95
C LEU A 104 6.61 -1.86 18.41
N LEU A 105 5.50 -1.81 17.66
CA LEU A 105 4.32 -1.00 18.02
C LEU A 105 3.52 -1.59 19.19
N ALA A 106 3.55 -2.91 19.37
CA ALA A 106 2.86 -3.60 20.47
C ALA A 106 3.57 -3.43 21.81
N LEU A 107 4.86 -3.11 21.81
CA LEU A 107 5.62 -2.91 23.04
C LEU A 107 5.09 -1.68 23.82
N PRO A 108 4.64 -1.85 25.08
CA PRO A 108 4.08 -0.76 25.88
C PRO A 108 5.13 0.31 26.27
N MET A 109 6.41 0.04 26.04
CA MET A 109 7.54 0.89 26.45
C MET A 109 7.68 2.19 25.64
N GLN A 110 6.98 2.31 24.50
CA GLN A 110 7.08 3.47 23.63
C GLN A 110 5.87 4.40 23.80
N PRO A 111 6.07 5.67 24.20
CA PRO A 111 5.00 6.67 24.29
C PRO A 111 4.68 7.20 22.89
N ILE A 112 4.13 6.32 22.06
CA ILE A 112 3.60 6.64 20.75
C ILE A 112 2.14 7.02 20.94
N SER A 113 1.71 8.12 20.33
CA SER A 113 0.30 8.50 20.34
C SER A 113 -0.56 7.39 19.73
N MET A 114 -1.77 7.19 20.27
CA MET A 114 -2.69 6.15 19.77
C MET A 114 -2.93 6.26 18.26
N ARG A 115 -3.00 7.49 17.73
CA ARG A 115 -3.12 7.76 16.29
C ARG A 115 -1.96 7.18 15.46
N ARG A 116 -0.72 7.38 15.91
CA ARG A 116 0.46 6.84 15.21
C ARG A 116 0.54 5.32 15.30
N ARG A 117 0.15 4.73 16.44
CA ARG A 117 0.05 3.26 16.57
C ARG A 117 -0.98 2.71 15.58
N LEU A 118 -2.17 3.29 15.55
CA LEU A 118 -3.23 2.90 14.62
C LEU A 118 -2.77 3.00 13.16
N LEU A 119 -2.19 4.13 12.75
CA LEU A 119 -1.64 4.27 11.38
C LEU A 119 -0.52 3.27 11.10
N GLY A 120 0.34 3.00 12.08
CA GLY A 120 1.40 2.01 11.97
C GLY A 120 0.91 0.58 11.77
N TYR A 121 -0.31 0.25 12.22
CA TYR A 121 -0.97 -1.04 11.93
C TYR A 121 -1.74 -1.00 10.61
N LEU A 122 -2.51 0.06 10.36
CA LEU A 122 -3.38 0.16 9.18
C LEU A 122 -2.59 0.22 7.87
N VAL A 123 -1.45 0.91 7.83
CA VAL A 123 -0.67 1.07 6.60
C VAL A 123 -0.15 -0.28 6.06
N PRO A 124 0.54 -1.13 6.84
CA PRO A 124 0.93 -2.46 6.36
C PRO A 124 -0.26 -3.36 6.03
N LEU A 125 -1.38 -3.29 6.76
CA LEU A 125 -2.59 -4.05 6.44
C LEU A 125 -3.18 -3.64 5.10
N ALA A 126 -3.20 -2.33 4.79
CA ALA A 126 -3.63 -1.84 3.49
C ALA A 126 -2.74 -2.40 2.37
N VAL A 127 -1.42 -2.46 2.56
CA VAL A 127 -0.49 -3.06 1.58
C VAL A 127 -0.74 -4.56 1.40
N ILE A 128 -0.91 -5.29 2.50
CA ILE A 128 -1.21 -6.73 2.45
C ILE A 128 -2.52 -7.00 1.69
N SER A 129 -3.52 -6.11 1.79
CA SER A 129 -4.80 -6.29 1.12
C SER A 129 -4.75 -6.16 -0.40
N VAL A 130 -3.75 -5.46 -0.96
CA VAL A 130 -3.66 -5.16 -2.41
C VAL A 130 -3.70 -6.43 -3.27
N PRO A 131 -2.80 -7.43 -3.12
CA PRO A 131 -2.78 -8.62 -3.96
C PRO A 131 -4.00 -9.55 -3.83
N PHE A 132 -4.86 -9.36 -2.83
CA PHE A 132 -6.05 -10.20 -2.62
C PHE A 132 -7.35 -9.56 -3.12
N THR A 133 -7.34 -8.25 -3.29
CA THR A 133 -8.58 -7.49 -3.58
C THR A 133 -8.48 -6.70 -4.87
N ASP A 134 -7.26 -6.38 -5.33
CA ASP A 134 -7.01 -5.52 -6.48
C ASP A 134 -7.74 -4.17 -6.37
N TRP A 135 -8.01 -3.71 -5.13
CA TRP A 135 -8.81 -2.52 -4.91
C TRP A 135 -8.21 -1.25 -5.55
N PRO A 136 -6.87 -1.03 -5.60
CA PRO A 136 -6.33 0.18 -6.22
C PRO A 136 -6.64 0.27 -7.71
N ILE A 137 -6.48 -0.84 -8.45
CA ILE A 137 -6.79 -0.87 -9.89
C ILE A 137 -8.29 -0.78 -10.12
N ARG A 138 -9.14 -1.40 -9.27
CA ARG A 138 -10.61 -1.27 -9.37
C ARG A 138 -11.07 0.18 -9.16
N VAL A 139 -10.53 0.87 -8.15
CA VAL A 139 -10.83 2.29 -7.90
C VAL A 139 -10.39 3.13 -9.09
N ASN A 140 -9.16 2.94 -9.58
CA ASN A 140 -8.66 3.69 -10.72
C ASN A 140 -9.46 3.41 -12.01
N PHE A 141 -9.87 2.16 -12.22
CA PHE A 141 -10.77 1.76 -13.30
C PHE A 141 -12.12 2.51 -13.20
N LYS A 142 -12.79 2.47 -12.04
CA LYS A 142 -14.07 3.16 -11.85
C LYS A 142 -13.99 4.67 -12.10
N LEU A 143 -12.88 5.31 -11.73
CA LEU A 143 -12.66 6.73 -12.03
C LEU A 143 -12.56 7.04 -13.54
N HIS A 144 -12.12 6.07 -14.35
CA HIS A 144 -11.88 6.23 -15.79
C HIS A 144 -12.84 5.42 -16.67
N GLN A 145 -13.82 4.73 -16.09
CA GLN A 145 -14.70 3.79 -16.78
C GLN A 145 -15.49 4.46 -17.90
N ALA A 146 -16.02 5.67 -17.68
CA ALA A 146 -16.77 6.39 -18.71
C ALA A 146 -15.92 6.70 -19.96
N SER A 147 -14.66 7.12 -19.76
CA SER A 147 -13.73 7.39 -20.86
C SER A 147 -13.30 6.11 -21.58
N LEU A 148 -13.12 5.01 -20.82
CA LEU A 148 -12.85 3.69 -21.39
C LEU A 148 -14.02 3.21 -22.25
N GLN A 149 -15.25 3.37 -21.77
CA GLN A 149 -16.46 3.01 -22.51
C GLN A 149 -16.59 3.79 -23.80
N ALA A 150 -16.36 5.11 -23.79
CA ALA A 150 -16.42 5.91 -25.01
C ALA A 150 -15.42 5.45 -26.08
N VAL A 151 -14.24 4.97 -25.66
CA VAL A 151 -13.26 4.39 -26.59
C VAL A 151 -13.69 2.99 -27.04
N ALA A 152 -14.26 2.19 -26.14
CA ALA A 152 -14.81 0.88 -26.49
C ALA A 152 -15.92 1.02 -27.55
N ASP A 153 -16.87 1.93 -27.36
CA ASP A 153 -17.97 2.17 -28.31
C ASP A 153 -17.47 2.57 -29.70
N ARG A 154 -16.41 3.39 -29.76
CA ARG A 154 -15.74 3.77 -31.00
C ARG A 154 -15.12 2.56 -31.71
N VAL A 155 -14.39 1.72 -30.96
CA VAL A 155 -13.79 0.51 -31.53
C VAL A 155 -14.87 -0.48 -31.95
N ALA A 156 -15.98 -0.60 -31.20
CA ALA A 156 -17.14 -1.40 -31.56
C ALA A 156 -17.77 -0.94 -32.88
N SER A 157 -17.78 0.37 -33.15
CA SER A 157 -18.26 0.94 -34.41
C SER A 157 -17.33 0.71 -35.61
N GLY A 158 -16.20 0.02 -35.40
CA GLY A 158 -15.22 -0.31 -36.43
C GLY A 158 -14.02 0.62 -36.50
N GLU A 159 -13.88 1.56 -35.56
CA GLU A 159 -12.69 2.40 -35.50
C GLU A 159 -11.45 1.58 -35.12
N LYS A 160 -10.39 1.71 -35.93
CA LYS A 160 -9.09 1.07 -35.65
C LYS A 160 -8.16 2.08 -34.98
N ILE A 161 -7.83 1.81 -33.72
CA ILE A 161 -6.85 2.60 -32.96
C ILE A 161 -5.47 1.98 -33.17
N ALA A 162 -4.59 2.70 -33.85
CA ALA A 162 -3.21 2.28 -34.05
C ALA A 162 -2.30 2.86 -32.97
N GLY A 163 -1.45 2.02 -32.38
CA GLY A 163 -0.44 2.41 -31.40
C GLY A 163 -0.94 2.50 -29.96
N GLU A 164 -0.10 3.09 -29.10
CA GLU A 164 -0.41 3.26 -27.68
C GLU A 164 -1.44 4.38 -27.48
N ILE A 165 -2.38 4.18 -26.57
CA ILE A 165 -3.39 5.17 -26.18
C ILE A 165 -3.35 5.39 -24.68
N SER A 166 -3.52 6.63 -24.24
CA SER A 166 -3.64 6.98 -22.82
C SER A 166 -5.07 7.41 -22.52
N ILE A 167 -5.68 6.82 -21.48
CA ILE A 167 -7.02 7.19 -21.00
C ILE A 167 -6.89 7.48 -19.51
N GLY A 168 -6.86 8.77 -19.18
CA GLY A 168 -6.57 9.27 -17.84
C GLY A 168 -5.19 8.82 -17.36
N THR A 169 -5.14 8.03 -16.28
CA THR A 169 -3.87 7.53 -15.72
C THR A 169 -3.38 6.23 -16.37
N PHE A 170 -4.24 5.52 -17.11
CA PHE A 170 -3.86 4.29 -17.79
C PHE A 170 -3.18 4.56 -19.12
N ARG A 171 -2.15 3.77 -19.41
CA ARG A 171 -1.51 3.67 -20.72
C ARG A 171 -1.75 2.28 -21.26
N PHE A 172 -2.37 2.22 -22.43
CA PHE A 172 -2.67 0.97 -23.11
C PHE A 172 -1.73 0.79 -24.28
N ARG A 173 -1.08 -0.38 -24.33
CA ARG A 173 -0.17 -0.74 -25.43
C ARG A 173 -0.91 -1.04 -26.71
N ARG A 174 -2.10 -1.61 -26.56
CA ARG A 174 -2.95 -2.06 -27.66
C ARG A 174 -4.41 -2.03 -27.25
N VAL A 175 -5.26 -1.67 -28.19
CA VAL A 175 -6.70 -1.89 -28.12
C VAL A 175 -7.08 -2.79 -29.29
N GLY A 176 -7.90 -3.81 -29.03
CA GLY A 176 -8.29 -4.74 -30.08
C GLY A 176 -9.54 -5.52 -29.73
N THR A 177 -10.09 -6.19 -30.73
CA THR A 177 -11.23 -7.09 -30.57
C THR A 177 -10.77 -8.54 -30.46
N THR A 178 -11.55 -9.38 -29.78
CA THR A 178 -11.30 -10.84 -29.75
C THR A 178 -11.33 -11.45 -31.16
N TYR A 179 -10.51 -12.50 -31.35
CA TYR A 179 -10.37 -13.18 -32.65
C TYR A 179 -11.63 -13.93 -33.12
N ASN A 180 -12.55 -14.25 -32.20
CA ASN A 180 -13.71 -15.10 -32.48
C ASN A 180 -15.01 -14.33 -32.75
N HIS A 181 -14.94 -13.05 -33.15
CA HIS A 181 -16.11 -12.23 -33.49
C HIS A 181 -17.12 -11.99 -32.34
N GLU A 182 -16.73 -12.15 -31.08
CA GLU A 182 -17.63 -11.95 -29.93
C GLU A 182 -17.82 -10.47 -29.56
N ASP A 183 -17.38 -9.51 -30.38
CA ASP A 183 -17.48 -8.06 -30.12
C ASP A 183 -16.86 -7.59 -28.78
N HIS A 184 -16.00 -8.41 -28.16
CA HIS A 184 -15.28 -8.04 -26.94
C HIS A 184 -14.13 -7.10 -27.28
N ILE A 185 -13.91 -6.08 -26.46
CA ILE A 185 -12.90 -5.05 -26.68
C ILE A 185 -11.92 -5.05 -25.53
N GLY A 186 -10.68 -5.45 -25.82
CA GLY A 186 -9.60 -5.53 -24.84
C GLY A 186 -8.64 -4.35 -24.94
N PHE A 187 -8.28 -3.83 -23.78
CA PHE A 187 -7.32 -2.75 -23.57
C PHE A 187 -6.11 -3.31 -22.83
N GLN A 188 -5.00 -3.54 -23.54
CA GLN A 188 -3.80 -4.15 -22.96
C GLN A 188 -3.05 -3.14 -22.08
N ILE A 189 -3.01 -3.42 -20.78
CA ILE A 189 -2.37 -2.55 -19.77
C ILE A 189 -0.86 -2.81 -19.71
N ASN A 190 -0.47 -4.08 -19.71
CA ASN A 190 0.93 -4.49 -19.62
C ASN A 190 1.17 -5.82 -20.39
N GLY A 191 2.41 -6.33 -20.33
CA GLY A 191 2.79 -7.58 -20.99
C GLY A 191 3.23 -7.44 -22.45
N GLY A 192 3.50 -8.57 -23.08
CA GLY A 192 4.05 -8.66 -24.44
C GLY A 192 2.99 -8.85 -25.51
N PHE A 193 3.40 -9.17 -26.74
CA PHE A 193 2.47 -9.34 -27.87
C PHE A 193 1.44 -10.48 -27.66
N HIS A 194 1.75 -11.44 -26.77
CA HIS A 194 0.95 -12.64 -26.57
C HIS A 194 0.30 -12.76 -25.19
N GLY A 195 0.57 -11.84 -24.26
CA GLY A 195 0.08 -11.99 -22.88
C GLY A 195 0.13 -10.71 -22.06
N GLY A 196 -0.29 -10.82 -20.81
CA GLY A 196 -0.38 -9.72 -19.85
C GLY A 196 -1.82 -9.36 -19.52
N MET A 197 -1.98 -8.22 -18.84
CA MET A 197 -3.26 -7.80 -18.29
C MET A 197 -4.05 -6.91 -19.25
N TYR A 198 -5.36 -7.14 -19.32
CA TYR A 198 -6.32 -6.42 -20.15
C TYR A 198 -7.51 -5.95 -19.32
N PHE A 199 -8.01 -4.75 -19.60
CA PHE A 199 -9.42 -4.47 -19.35
C PHE A 199 -10.23 -4.91 -20.55
N VAL A 200 -11.29 -5.68 -20.35
CA VAL A 200 -12.13 -6.21 -21.41
C VAL A 200 -13.55 -5.71 -21.23
N ALA A 201 -14.06 -4.97 -22.21
CA ALA A 201 -15.47 -4.64 -22.33
C ALA A 201 -16.18 -5.75 -23.10
N THR A 202 -17.29 -6.23 -22.55
CA THR A 202 -18.15 -7.25 -23.17
C THR A 202 -19.42 -6.61 -23.72
N PRO A 203 -20.06 -7.19 -24.74
CA PRO A 203 -21.27 -6.66 -25.33
C PRO A 203 -22.43 -6.71 -24.33
N PRO A 204 -23.43 -5.81 -24.46
CA PRO A 204 -24.60 -5.81 -23.60
C PRO A 204 -25.29 -7.18 -23.56
N GLY A 205 -25.60 -7.66 -22.36
CA GLY A 205 -26.25 -8.95 -22.16
C GLY A 205 -25.32 -10.16 -22.20
N PHE A 206 -24.02 -9.97 -22.36
CA PHE A 206 -23.05 -11.04 -22.16
C PHE A 206 -23.15 -11.59 -20.73
N VAL A 207 -23.32 -12.90 -20.62
CA VAL A 207 -23.28 -13.62 -19.35
C VAL A 207 -22.10 -14.58 -19.44
N PRO A 208 -21.05 -14.40 -18.62
CA PRO A 208 -19.90 -15.29 -18.67
C PRO A 208 -20.32 -16.71 -18.32
N GLY A 209 -19.89 -17.68 -19.13
CA GLY A 209 -20.11 -19.09 -18.84
C GLY A 209 -19.38 -19.50 -17.55
N PRO A 210 -19.93 -20.45 -16.77
CA PRO A 210 -19.22 -20.98 -15.61
C PRO A 210 -17.93 -21.65 -16.10
N SER A 211 -16.75 -21.28 -15.56
CA SER A 211 -15.56 -22.07 -15.89
C SER A 211 -15.66 -23.43 -15.24
N SER A 212 -15.32 -24.46 -16.01
CA SER A 212 -15.21 -25.84 -15.54
C SER A 212 -14.02 -26.06 -14.60
N ARG A 213 -13.05 -25.13 -14.58
CA ARG A 213 -11.79 -25.27 -13.82
C ARG A 213 -11.79 -24.55 -12.47
N GLN A 214 -12.45 -23.38 -12.34
CA GLN A 214 -12.52 -22.62 -11.08
C GLN A 214 -13.82 -21.79 -11.03
N PRO A 215 -14.90 -22.32 -10.44
CA PRO A 215 -16.25 -21.75 -10.56
C PRO A 215 -16.44 -20.36 -9.94
N THR A 216 -15.48 -19.87 -9.13
CA THR A 216 -15.64 -18.60 -8.40
C THR A 216 -14.81 -17.43 -8.93
N GLN A 217 -13.81 -17.66 -9.80
CA GLN A 217 -12.87 -16.60 -10.22
C GLN A 217 -12.44 -16.68 -11.69
N ASN A 218 -12.86 -17.68 -12.44
CA ASN A 218 -12.58 -17.74 -13.88
C ASN A 218 -13.90 -17.75 -14.65
N HIS A 219 -14.11 -16.69 -15.42
CA HIS A 219 -15.20 -16.52 -16.35
C HIS A 219 -14.69 -16.96 -17.73
N GLY A 220 -15.17 -18.11 -18.19
CA GLY A 220 -14.80 -18.60 -19.52
C GLY A 220 -15.36 -17.70 -20.61
N GLY A 221 -14.63 -17.56 -21.72
CA GLY A 221 -15.10 -16.83 -22.90
C GLY A 221 -15.01 -15.31 -22.83
N VAL A 222 -14.47 -14.71 -21.76
CA VAL A 222 -14.29 -13.25 -21.70
C VAL A 222 -13.17 -12.80 -22.65
N TRP A 223 -12.05 -13.52 -22.65
CA TRP A 223 -10.90 -13.19 -23.50
C TRP A 223 -10.15 -14.47 -23.92
N ASN A 224 -9.36 -14.36 -24.97
CA ASN A 224 -8.57 -15.46 -25.49
C ASN A 224 -7.46 -15.84 -24.51
N ASN A 225 -7.27 -17.15 -24.28
CA ASN A 225 -6.20 -17.70 -23.44
C ASN A 225 -6.12 -17.09 -22.02
N THR A 226 -7.27 -16.93 -21.39
CA THR A 226 -7.37 -16.30 -20.08
C THR A 226 -6.93 -17.25 -18.96
N ASN A 227 -6.00 -16.78 -18.12
CA ASN A 227 -5.57 -17.46 -16.90
C ASN A 227 -6.48 -17.18 -15.71
N TRP A 228 -6.84 -15.91 -15.52
CA TRP A 228 -7.75 -15.46 -14.49
C TRP A 228 -8.55 -14.24 -14.96
N THR A 229 -9.74 -14.09 -14.38
CA THR A 229 -10.65 -12.97 -14.65
C THR A 229 -11.16 -12.37 -13.35
N VAL A 230 -11.37 -11.06 -13.33
CA VAL A 230 -12.07 -10.39 -12.24
C VAL A 230 -13.17 -9.52 -12.84
N ASP A 231 -14.40 -9.75 -12.38
CA ASP A 231 -15.54 -8.89 -12.70
C ASP A 231 -15.36 -7.51 -12.03
N LEU A 232 -15.42 -6.46 -12.86
CA LEU A 232 -15.36 -5.04 -12.46
C LEU A 232 -16.75 -4.37 -12.46
N GLY A 233 -17.79 -5.10 -12.83
CA GLY A 233 -19.16 -4.65 -13.00
C GLY A 233 -19.42 -4.02 -14.37
N ASP A 234 -20.70 -3.86 -14.71
CA ASP A 234 -21.18 -3.17 -15.91
C ASP A 234 -20.62 -3.74 -17.24
N GLY A 235 -20.40 -5.05 -17.31
CA GLY A 235 -19.86 -5.71 -18.49
C GLY A 235 -18.35 -5.57 -18.67
N TRP A 236 -17.62 -5.13 -17.64
CA TRP A 236 -16.16 -5.00 -17.66
C TRP A 236 -15.47 -6.07 -16.83
N PHE A 237 -14.36 -6.57 -17.37
CA PHE A 237 -13.52 -7.56 -16.71
C PHE A 237 -12.05 -7.12 -16.73
N LEU A 238 -11.32 -7.42 -15.66
CA LEU A 238 -9.86 -7.45 -15.67
C LEU A 238 -9.43 -8.88 -15.97
N VAL A 239 -8.58 -9.04 -16.97
CA VAL A 239 -8.17 -10.35 -17.48
C VAL A 239 -6.65 -10.42 -17.55
N ASP A 240 -6.08 -11.56 -17.21
CA ASP A 240 -4.66 -11.86 -17.46
C ASP A 240 -4.54 -12.98 -18.48
N GLN A 241 -3.79 -12.72 -19.52
CA GLN A 241 -3.57 -13.62 -20.65
C GLN A 241 -2.18 -14.24 -20.57
N ASP A 242 -2.12 -15.56 -20.70
CA ASP A 242 -0.86 -16.33 -20.87
C ASP A 242 -0.18 -16.03 -22.22
#